data_AF-A0A8T3QHY0-F1
#
_entry.id   AF-A0A8T3QHY0-F1
#
_cell.length_a   1.000
_cell.length_b   1.000
_cell.length_c   1.000
_cell.angle_alpha   90.00
_cell.angle_beta   90.00
_cell.angle_gamma   90.00
#
_symmetry.space_group_name_H-M   'P 1'
#
loop_
_entity.id
_entity.type
_entity.pdbx_description
1 polymer ?
#
loop_
_entity_poly.entity_id
_entity_poly.type
_entity_poly.pdbx_seq_one_letter_code
_entity_poly.pdbx_strand_id
1 'polypeptide(L)'
;MRIIVQFALGALAAAAITALAGCAYTQATPPVDAATAITIRLPLTQAFGPDYPAVAPDGRPVRIDRAELSHDQRTLTVQFVGGEGYLASDACSSDYVPWLAARADELDVAVVAVRHEQQATLPPNTSCRLVGFSHTFHLALPNPFAGTRVNDVTGGIFFVFGPQDLATIVDLPDGWSQVRTFQQEPGPPPIWVQVFAIGDVAKDAPDEGPGHVVLFQAFGESAEWTDTRAEKARERGATSSPVTVNGEERPLWSDAASGELLLAWKLAERSLGLVGNSADMTADELVDVAQSVAVPVR
;
A
#
# COMPACT_ATOMS: atom_id res chain seq x y z
N MET A 1 -47.38 25.78 -3.73
CA MET A 1 -47.78 24.44 -4.16
C MET A 1 -47.25 23.45 -3.13
N ARG A 2 -48.11 22.97 -2.24
CA ARG A 2 -47.79 22.11 -1.10
C ARG A 2 -48.17 20.68 -1.45
N ILE A 3 -47.30 19.71 -1.22
CA ILE A 3 -47.66 18.29 -1.19
C ILE A 3 -47.36 17.77 0.21
N ILE A 4 -48.43 17.36 0.88
CA ILE A 4 -48.48 16.68 2.17
C ILE A 4 -48.55 15.18 1.86
N VAL A 5 -47.76 14.36 2.54
CA VAL A 5 -47.99 12.90 2.58
C VAL A 5 -48.07 12.48 4.04
N GLN A 6 -49.30 12.15 4.46
CA GLN A 6 -49.63 11.43 5.69
C GLN A 6 -49.50 9.93 5.41
N PHE A 7 -48.90 9.18 6.35
CA PHE A 7 -49.23 7.77 6.53
C PHE A 7 -49.54 7.48 7.99
N ALA A 8 -50.73 6.95 8.20
CA ALA A 8 -51.27 6.46 9.46
C ALA A 8 -51.31 4.92 9.41
N LEU A 9 -50.85 4.27 10.48
CA LEU A 9 -51.21 2.91 10.89
C LEU A 9 -51.04 2.91 12.42
N GLY A 10 -52.01 2.58 13.26
CA GLY A 10 -53.12 1.65 13.09
C GLY A 10 -52.96 0.58 14.18
N ALA A 11 -53.43 0.87 15.39
CA ALA A 11 -53.44 -0.06 16.50
C ALA A 11 -54.75 -0.87 16.51
N LEU A 12 -54.66 -2.17 16.79
CA LEU A 12 -55.76 -2.94 17.35
C LEU A 12 -55.22 -4.17 18.10
N ALA A 13 -55.77 -4.34 19.30
CA ALA A 13 -55.41 -5.34 20.31
C ALA A 13 -56.45 -6.47 20.39
N ALA A 14 -56.20 -7.39 21.33
CA ALA A 14 -57.05 -8.47 21.87
C ALA A 14 -56.82 -9.85 21.21
N ALA A 15 -56.80 -10.99 21.91
CA ALA A 15 -56.91 -11.32 23.34
C ALA A 15 -56.31 -12.71 23.60
N ALA A 16 -56.07 -12.99 24.89
CA ALA A 16 -55.56 -14.22 25.48
C ALA A 16 -56.50 -15.45 25.38
N ILE A 17 -56.00 -16.66 25.72
CA ILE A 17 -56.54 -17.58 26.77
C ILE A 17 -55.80 -18.95 26.83
N THR A 18 -55.26 -19.27 28.03
CA THR A 18 -55.08 -20.59 28.73
C THR A 18 -54.32 -21.79 28.10
N ALA A 19 -53.78 -22.79 28.81
CA ALA A 19 -53.31 -23.04 30.19
C ALA A 19 -52.71 -24.47 30.23
N LEU A 20 -51.61 -24.63 30.99
CA LEU A 20 -51.17 -25.78 31.83
C LEU A 20 -51.17 -27.25 31.32
N ALA A 21 -49.96 -27.82 31.22
CA ALA A 21 -49.49 -29.15 31.70
C ALA A 21 -48.21 -29.55 30.91
N GLY A 22 -47.11 -30.08 31.41
CA GLY A 22 -46.65 -30.48 32.74
C GLY A 22 -45.19 -30.96 32.63
N CYS A 23 -44.45 -30.84 33.73
CA CYS A 23 -43.26 -31.59 34.15
C CYS A 23 -41.95 -31.59 33.33
N ALA A 24 -40.88 -31.27 34.07
CA ALA A 24 -39.45 -31.49 33.83
C ALA A 24 -38.73 -30.56 32.84
N TYR A 25 -38.56 -29.30 33.25
CA TYR A 25 -37.45 -28.49 32.74
C TYR A 25 -36.26 -28.67 33.68
N THR A 26 -35.32 -29.53 33.28
CA THR A 26 -33.94 -29.50 33.75
C THR A 26 -33.45 -28.06 33.58
N GLN A 27 -33.03 -27.41 34.66
CA GLN A 27 -32.28 -26.16 34.57
C GLN A 27 -30.98 -26.45 33.83
N ALA A 28 -31.00 -26.30 32.50
CA ALA A 28 -29.79 -26.04 31.76
C ALA A 28 -29.29 -24.69 32.26
N THR A 29 -28.19 -24.72 33.01
CA THR A 29 -27.35 -23.56 33.22
C THR A 29 -27.17 -22.88 31.86
N PRO A 30 -27.43 -21.57 31.72
CA PRO A 30 -27.09 -20.89 30.48
C PRO A 30 -25.61 -21.17 30.21
N PRO A 31 -25.23 -21.55 28.98
CA PRO A 31 -23.82 -21.67 28.65
C PRO A 31 -23.19 -20.34 29.04
N VAL A 32 -22.24 -20.42 29.98
CA VAL A 32 -21.33 -19.33 30.31
C VAL A 32 -20.87 -18.79 28.96
N ASP A 33 -21.12 -17.50 28.73
CA ASP A 33 -20.64 -16.77 27.57
C ASP A 33 -19.24 -17.30 27.26
N ALA A 34 -19.13 -18.02 26.15
CA ALA A 34 -17.84 -18.30 25.56
C ALA A 34 -17.35 -16.91 25.16
N ALA A 35 -16.67 -16.26 26.12
CA ALA A 35 -15.83 -15.11 25.88
C ALA A 35 -15.15 -15.44 24.58
N THR A 36 -15.54 -14.71 23.53
CA THR A 36 -14.91 -14.84 22.23
C THR A 36 -13.51 -14.35 22.51
N ALA A 37 -12.64 -15.28 22.89
CA ALA A 37 -11.24 -15.02 23.06
C ALA A 37 -10.80 -14.66 21.65
N ILE A 38 -10.80 -13.36 21.36
CA ILE A 38 -10.09 -12.80 20.24
C ILE A 38 -8.66 -13.19 20.53
N THR A 39 -8.28 -14.36 20.02
CA THR A 39 -6.91 -14.80 20.03
C THR A 39 -6.27 -13.86 19.02
N ILE A 40 -5.71 -12.77 19.52
CA ILE A 40 -4.84 -11.90 18.74
C ILE A 40 -3.65 -12.78 18.39
N ARG A 41 -3.73 -13.45 17.23
CA ARG A 41 -2.62 -14.23 16.71
C ARG A 41 -1.59 -13.21 16.24
N LEU A 42 -0.50 -13.15 16.99
CA LEU A 42 0.64 -12.29 16.69
C LEU A 42 1.12 -12.57 15.26
N PRO A 43 1.63 -11.55 14.53
CA PRO A 43 2.23 -11.78 13.22
C PRO A 43 3.32 -12.85 13.34
N LEU A 44 3.27 -13.84 12.45
CA LEU A 44 4.25 -14.92 12.47
C LEU A 44 5.58 -14.36 11.96
N THR A 45 6.58 -14.34 12.85
CA THR A 45 7.91 -13.84 12.54
C THR A 45 8.88 -15.01 12.41
N GLN A 46 9.59 -15.09 11.28
CA GLN A 46 10.54 -16.16 10.99
C GLN A 46 11.83 -15.59 10.37
N ALA A 47 12.93 -16.33 10.48
CA ALA A 47 14.23 -15.96 9.91
C ALA A 47 14.78 -17.08 9.02
N PHE A 48 15.40 -16.72 7.90
CA PHE A 48 15.89 -17.64 6.87
C PHE A 48 17.24 -17.19 6.31
N GLY A 49 17.95 -18.11 5.65
CA GLY A 49 19.23 -17.85 4.99
C GLY A 49 20.45 -18.07 5.90
N PRO A 50 21.66 -17.70 5.42
CA PRO A 50 21.92 -17.06 4.13
C PRO A 50 21.93 -18.01 2.93
N ASP A 51 21.88 -19.31 3.17
CA ASP A 51 21.93 -20.31 2.10
C ASP A 51 20.53 -20.51 1.49
N TYR A 52 20.34 -20.04 0.26
CA TYR A 52 19.12 -20.21 -0.51
C TYR A 52 19.34 -21.19 -1.67
N PRO A 53 18.32 -21.97 -2.07
CA PRO A 53 18.44 -22.85 -3.23
C PRO A 53 18.59 -22.02 -4.52
N ALA A 54 19.30 -22.58 -5.49
CA ALA A 54 19.55 -21.91 -6.77
C ALA A 54 18.27 -21.70 -7.61
N VAL A 55 17.22 -22.47 -7.34
CA VAL A 55 15.93 -22.41 -8.02
C VAL A 55 14.86 -22.12 -6.96
N ALA A 56 13.90 -21.26 -7.31
CA ALA A 56 12.76 -20.97 -6.44
C ALA A 56 11.95 -22.25 -6.15
N PRO A 57 11.42 -22.42 -4.93
CA PRO A 57 10.55 -23.54 -4.60
C PRO A 57 9.33 -23.61 -5.52
N ASP A 58 8.91 -24.83 -5.85
CA ASP A 58 7.63 -25.07 -6.51
C ASP A 58 6.48 -24.70 -5.57
N GLY A 59 5.42 -24.10 -6.11
CA GLY A 59 4.22 -23.78 -5.34
C GLY A 59 3.52 -22.52 -5.84
N ARG A 60 2.60 -21.99 -5.02
CA ARG A 60 1.92 -20.73 -5.32
C ARG A 60 2.68 -19.58 -4.66
N PRO A 61 3.22 -18.64 -5.43
CA PRO A 61 3.86 -17.47 -4.85
C PRO A 61 2.81 -16.57 -4.18
N VAL A 62 3.21 -15.94 -3.09
CA VAL A 62 2.41 -14.96 -2.34
C VAL A 62 3.01 -13.59 -2.57
N ARG A 63 2.14 -12.61 -2.82
CA ARG A 63 2.55 -11.23 -3.02
C ARG A 63 3.18 -10.69 -1.74
N ILE A 64 4.34 -10.06 -1.88
CA ILE A 64 4.98 -9.29 -0.82
C ILE A 64 4.28 -7.94 -0.72
N ASP A 65 3.97 -7.51 0.49
CA ASP A 65 3.32 -6.22 0.74
C ASP A 65 4.36 -5.14 1.09
N ARG A 66 5.47 -5.53 1.73
CA ARG A 66 6.56 -4.63 2.15
C ARG A 66 7.90 -5.34 2.11
N ALA A 67 8.95 -4.60 1.73
CA ALA A 67 10.34 -5.05 1.77
C ALA A 67 11.24 -3.93 2.30
N GLU A 68 12.09 -4.25 3.27
CA GLU A 68 13.00 -3.30 3.92
C GLU A 68 14.36 -3.92 4.18
N LEU A 69 15.43 -3.21 3.84
CA LEU A 69 16.78 -3.67 4.13
C LEU A 69 17.27 -3.08 5.45
N SER A 70 17.91 -3.91 6.27
CA SER A 70 18.58 -3.48 7.49
C SER A 70 19.69 -2.47 7.19
N HIS A 71 20.01 -1.63 8.18
CA HIS A 71 21.04 -0.59 8.05
C HIS A 71 22.44 -1.15 7.70
N ASP A 72 22.77 -2.35 8.18
CA ASP A 72 24.03 -3.05 7.86
C ASP A 72 23.99 -3.76 6.49
N GLN A 73 22.88 -3.65 5.76
CA GLN A 73 22.65 -4.18 4.43
C GLN A 73 22.66 -5.71 4.35
N ARG A 74 22.47 -6.40 5.48
CA ARG A 74 22.62 -7.87 5.58
C ARG A 74 21.33 -8.61 5.82
N THR A 75 20.22 -7.94 6.08
CA THR A 75 18.93 -8.58 6.33
C THR A 75 17.84 -7.85 5.56
N LEU A 76 17.20 -8.57 4.64
CA LEU A 76 15.97 -8.09 4.00
C LEU A 76 14.78 -8.58 4.82
N THR A 77 14.01 -7.65 5.38
CA THR A 77 12.74 -7.94 6.04
C THR A 77 11.62 -7.83 5.00
N VAL A 78 10.85 -8.90 4.83
CA VAL A 78 9.67 -8.91 3.96
C VAL A 78 8.41 -9.17 4.77
N GLN A 79 7.33 -8.46 4.45
CA GLN A 79 6.02 -8.66 5.06
C GLN A 79 5.01 -9.00 3.99
N PHE A 80 4.10 -9.92 4.31
CA PHE A 80 3.06 -10.36 3.39
C PHE A 80 1.83 -10.85 4.15
N VAL A 81 0.68 -10.88 3.47
CA VAL A 81 -0.54 -11.53 3.95
C VAL A 81 -0.71 -12.90 3.29
N GLY A 82 -0.71 -13.94 4.12
CA GLY A 82 -0.91 -15.33 3.72
C GLY A 82 -2.11 -15.98 4.43
N GLY A 83 -2.30 -17.27 4.20
CA GLY A 83 -3.09 -18.13 5.08
C GLY A 83 -2.42 -18.32 6.44
N GLU A 84 -3.05 -19.13 7.29
CA GLU A 84 -2.58 -19.40 8.63
C GLU A 84 -1.22 -20.12 8.62
N GLY A 85 -0.32 -19.75 9.54
CA GLY A 85 0.99 -20.39 9.64
C GLY A 85 0.87 -21.90 9.94
N TYR A 86 1.80 -22.67 9.40
CA TYR A 86 1.79 -24.13 9.40
C TYR A 86 1.48 -24.76 10.77
N LEU A 87 0.50 -25.66 10.77
CA LEU A 87 0.11 -26.53 11.88
C LEU A 87 -0.17 -27.93 11.34
N ALA A 88 0.56 -28.93 11.82
CA ALA A 88 0.47 -30.31 11.35
C ALA A 88 -0.95 -30.91 11.38
N SER A 89 -1.77 -30.50 12.35
CA SER A 89 -3.15 -30.96 12.53
C SER A 89 -4.19 -30.16 11.75
N ASP A 90 -3.80 -29.09 11.07
CA ASP A 90 -4.71 -28.18 10.39
C ASP A 90 -4.45 -28.18 8.88
N ALA A 91 -5.40 -28.71 8.11
CA ALA A 91 -5.33 -28.76 6.65
C ALA A 91 -5.45 -27.37 5.99
N CYS A 92 -5.87 -26.34 6.73
CA CYS A 92 -6.04 -24.97 6.26
C CYS A 92 -4.83 -24.08 6.54
N SER A 93 -3.90 -24.55 7.37
CA SER A 93 -2.62 -23.87 7.55
C SER A 93 -1.71 -24.09 6.35
N SER A 94 -0.82 -23.15 6.09
CA SER A 94 0.13 -23.15 4.98
C SER A 94 1.54 -23.02 5.51
N ASP A 95 2.47 -23.74 4.90
CA ASP A 95 3.89 -23.51 5.10
C ASP A 95 4.41 -22.57 4.03
N TYR A 96 5.38 -21.74 4.39
CA TYR A 96 5.87 -20.65 3.57
C TYR A 96 7.40 -20.72 3.49
N VAL A 97 7.90 -20.90 2.28
CA VAL A 97 9.34 -20.98 2.03
C VAL A 97 9.76 -19.74 1.25
N PRO A 98 10.66 -18.90 1.79
CA PRO A 98 11.22 -17.82 1.03
C PRO A 98 12.31 -18.32 0.09
N TRP A 99 12.50 -17.57 -0.97
CA TRP A 99 13.62 -17.70 -1.89
C TRP A 99 14.17 -16.32 -2.20
N LEU A 100 15.48 -16.27 -2.38
CA LEU A 100 16.19 -15.05 -2.66
C LEU A 100 17.30 -15.35 -3.67
N ALA A 101 17.39 -14.51 -4.71
CA ALA A 101 18.53 -14.49 -5.62
C ALA A 101 19.04 -13.06 -5.76
N ALA A 102 20.33 -12.88 -5.55
CA ALA A 102 20.99 -11.60 -5.76
C ALA A 102 21.44 -11.46 -7.23
N ARG A 103 21.10 -10.33 -7.84
CA ARG A 103 21.69 -9.82 -9.09
C ARG A 103 22.56 -8.61 -8.76
N ALA A 104 23.15 -7.97 -9.77
CA ALA A 104 24.11 -6.89 -9.57
C ALA A 104 23.54 -5.73 -8.72
N ASP A 105 22.36 -5.22 -9.07
CA ASP A 105 21.71 -4.06 -8.45
C ASP A 105 20.31 -4.35 -7.90
N GLU A 106 19.85 -5.61 -7.97
CA GLU A 106 18.51 -6.03 -7.61
C GLU A 106 18.53 -7.36 -6.82
N LEU A 107 17.57 -7.53 -5.91
CA LEU A 107 17.26 -8.81 -5.27
C LEU A 107 15.96 -9.35 -5.83
N ASP A 108 15.97 -10.54 -6.42
CA ASP A 108 14.71 -11.26 -6.67
C ASP A 108 14.31 -12.01 -5.40
N VAL A 109 13.05 -11.88 -5.01
CA VAL A 109 12.51 -12.48 -3.80
C VAL A 109 11.18 -13.14 -4.11
N ALA A 110 10.99 -14.34 -3.55
CA ALA A 110 9.72 -15.03 -3.57
C ALA A 110 9.38 -15.48 -2.15
N VAL A 111 8.09 -15.47 -1.82
CA VAL A 111 7.54 -16.25 -0.71
C VAL A 111 6.57 -17.24 -1.31
N VAL A 112 6.84 -18.53 -1.16
CA VAL A 112 6.06 -19.58 -1.82
C VAL A 112 5.27 -20.37 -0.77
N ALA A 113 3.96 -20.47 -0.95
CA ALA A 113 3.13 -21.37 -0.18
C ALA A 113 3.40 -22.81 -0.65
N VAL A 114 3.93 -23.64 0.24
CA VAL A 114 4.22 -25.05 -0.01
C VAL A 114 3.32 -25.95 0.82
N ARG A 115 3.03 -27.15 0.30
CA ARG A 115 2.30 -28.17 1.06
C ARG A 115 3.29 -28.95 1.91
N HIS A 116 3.13 -28.90 3.23
CA HIS A 116 3.96 -29.70 4.13
C HIS A 116 3.59 -31.19 4.01
N GLU A 117 4.60 -32.08 4.07
CA GLU A 117 4.41 -33.53 3.92
C GLU A 117 3.38 -34.11 4.91
N GLN A 118 3.39 -33.62 6.15
CA GLN A 118 2.46 -34.04 7.22
C GLN A 118 1.00 -33.66 6.93
N GLN A 119 0.74 -32.68 6.05
CA GLN A 119 -0.61 -32.33 5.60
C GLN A 119 -1.03 -33.11 4.34
N ALA A 120 -0.12 -33.85 3.71
CA ALA A 120 -0.43 -34.66 2.54
C ALA A 120 -1.45 -35.76 2.86
N THR A 121 -1.46 -36.24 4.11
CA THR A 121 -2.32 -37.31 4.60
C THR A 121 -3.65 -36.82 5.20
N LEU A 122 -3.85 -35.51 5.30
CA LEU A 122 -5.11 -34.96 5.83
C LEU A 122 -6.25 -35.09 4.81
N PRO A 123 -7.52 -35.22 5.26
CA PRO A 123 -8.67 -35.40 4.36
C PRO A 123 -8.79 -34.27 3.32
N PRO A 124 -9.06 -34.58 2.04
CA PRO A 124 -8.98 -33.62 0.93
C PRO A 124 -10.13 -32.58 0.86
N ASN A 125 -11.11 -32.64 1.77
CA ASN A 125 -12.36 -31.86 1.68
C ASN A 125 -12.62 -30.95 2.89
N THR A 126 -11.57 -30.47 3.54
CA THR A 126 -11.72 -29.50 4.64
C THR A 126 -12.06 -28.13 4.06
N SER A 127 -13.19 -27.55 4.49
CA SER A 127 -13.54 -26.16 4.13
C SER A 127 -12.66 -25.20 4.93
N CYS A 128 -11.82 -24.45 4.23
CA CYS A 128 -10.96 -23.45 4.84
C CYS A 128 -11.61 -22.06 4.78
N ARG A 129 -11.46 -21.30 5.86
CA ARG A 129 -11.87 -19.90 5.87
C ARG A 129 -10.89 -19.09 5.04
N LEU A 130 -11.41 -18.15 4.25
CA LEU A 130 -10.58 -17.16 3.55
C LEU A 130 -10.25 -16.01 4.51
N VAL A 131 -9.31 -16.27 5.42
CA VAL A 131 -8.78 -15.27 6.36
C VAL A 131 -7.31 -15.08 6.08
N GLY A 132 -6.88 -13.84 5.93
CA GLY A 132 -5.49 -13.46 5.77
C GLY A 132 -4.81 -13.23 7.13
N PHE A 133 -3.57 -13.69 7.25
CA PHE A 133 -2.70 -13.49 8.41
C PHE A 133 -1.43 -12.77 7.98
N SER A 134 -0.97 -11.82 8.78
CA SER A 134 0.27 -11.09 8.53
C SER A 134 1.47 -11.96 8.94
N HIS A 135 2.46 -12.02 8.06
CA HIS A 135 3.73 -12.70 8.26
C HIS A 135 4.88 -11.71 8.08
N THR A 136 5.98 -11.93 8.80
CA THR A 136 7.21 -11.14 8.70
C THR A 136 8.41 -12.07 8.63
N PHE A 137 9.12 -12.06 7.49
CA PHE A 137 10.30 -12.88 7.28
C PHE A 137 11.55 -12.01 7.27
N HIS A 138 12.57 -12.43 8.02
CA HIS A 138 13.91 -11.85 8.00
C HIS A 138 14.82 -12.74 7.17
N LEU A 139 15.24 -12.25 6.01
CA LEU A 139 16.05 -12.96 5.03
C LEU A 139 17.51 -12.50 5.16
N ALA A 140 18.37 -13.35 5.73
CA ALA A 140 19.79 -13.07 5.85
C ALA A 140 20.46 -13.11 4.47
N LEU A 141 21.15 -12.05 4.09
CA LEU A 141 21.84 -11.97 2.80
C LEU A 141 23.26 -12.56 2.92
N PRO A 142 23.73 -13.36 1.93
CA PRO A 142 25.09 -13.90 1.95
C PRO A 142 26.18 -12.82 2.04
N ASN A 143 25.93 -11.67 1.42
CA ASN A 143 26.79 -10.50 1.42
C ASN A 143 25.94 -9.25 1.64
N PRO A 144 26.53 -8.14 2.14
CA PRO A 144 25.86 -6.84 2.15
C PRO A 144 25.34 -6.46 0.76
N PHE A 145 24.07 -6.08 0.66
CA PHE A 145 23.45 -5.67 -0.60
C PHE A 145 23.60 -4.17 -0.86
N ALA A 146 24.33 -3.85 -1.93
CA ALA A 146 24.61 -2.47 -2.34
C ALA A 146 23.67 -1.94 -3.45
N GLY A 147 22.77 -2.78 -3.96
CA GLY A 147 21.75 -2.37 -4.93
C GLY A 147 20.60 -1.63 -4.25
N THR A 148 19.61 -1.20 -5.04
CA THR A 148 18.50 -0.36 -4.52
C THR A 148 17.13 -1.01 -4.62
N ARG A 149 17.02 -2.14 -5.32
CA ARG A 149 15.72 -2.74 -5.69
C ARG A 149 15.54 -4.16 -5.17
N VAL A 150 14.29 -4.47 -4.86
CA VAL A 150 13.80 -5.82 -4.59
C VAL A 150 12.66 -6.09 -5.55
N ASN A 151 12.78 -7.15 -6.35
CA ASN A 151 11.77 -7.64 -7.27
C ASN A 151 11.04 -8.81 -6.60
N ASP A 152 9.76 -8.63 -6.31
CA ASP A 152 8.87 -9.75 -5.98
C ASP A 152 8.53 -10.51 -7.27
N VAL A 153 8.73 -11.82 -7.28
CA VAL A 153 8.39 -12.69 -8.43
C VAL A 153 6.91 -12.63 -8.82
N THR A 154 6.03 -12.13 -7.95
CA THR A 154 4.61 -11.88 -8.29
C THR A 154 4.39 -10.60 -9.11
N GLY A 155 5.44 -9.82 -9.38
CA GLY A 155 5.40 -8.60 -10.19
C GLY A 155 5.54 -7.30 -9.39
N GLY A 156 5.74 -7.37 -8.06
CA GLY A 156 5.98 -6.20 -7.22
C GLY A 156 7.43 -5.70 -7.31
N ILE A 157 7.63 -4.39 -7.22
CA ILE A 157 8.96 -3.77 -7.12
C ILE A 157 9.00 -2.95 -5.84
N PHE A 158 10.08 -3.06 -5.07
CA PHE A 158 10.32 -2.27 -3.87
C PHE A 158 11.69 -1.60 -3.97
N PHE A 159 11.79 -0.38 -3.46
CA PHE A 159 13.07 0.27 -3.23
C PHE A 159 13.48 0.09 -1.78
N VAL A 160 14.69 -0.41 -1.55
CA VAL A 160 15.29 -0.53 -0.21
C VAL A 160 16.29 0.58 0.08
N PHE A 161 16.67 1.35 -0.94
CA PHE A 161 17.38 2.61 -0.85
C PHE A 161 16.81 3.61 -1.85
N GLY A 162 17.10 4.89 -1.64
CA GLY A 162 16.79 5.96 -2.59
C GLY A 162 17.32 5.63 -4.00
N PRO A 163 16.48 5.68 -5.05
CA PRO A 163 16.92 5.53 -6.42
C PRO A 163 17.95 6.61 -6.75
N GLN A 164 19.05 6.23 -7.37
CA GLN A 164 20.10 7.18 -7.79
C GLN A 164 19.68 8.02 -9.01
N ASP A 165 18.56 7.65 -9.63
CA ASP A 165 18.01 8.19 -10.87
C ASP A 165 16.65 8.87 -10.67
N LEU A 166 16.38 9.36 -9.45
CA LEU A 166 15.19 10.18 -9.18
C LEU A 166 15.15 11.36 -10.14
N ALA A 167 14.01 11.56 -10.80
CA ALA A 167 13.76 12.81 -11.51
C ALA A 167 13.79 13.96 -10.50
N THR A 168 14.21 15.14 -10.91
CA THR A 168 14.23 16.30 -10.01
C THR A 168 13.84 17.56 -10.74
N ILE A 169 13.32 18.52 -10.00
CA ILE A 169 13.00 19.84 -10.52
C ILE A 169 14.32 20.59 -10.69
N VAL A 170 14.65 21.00 -11.91
CA VAL A 170 15.93 21.68 -12.20
C VAL A 170 15.78 23.20 -12.24
N ASP A 171 14.56 23.70 -12.43
CA ASP A 171 14.26 25.13 -12.44
C ASP A 171 13.08 25.41 -11.51
N LEU A 172 13.39 25.95 -10.33
CA LEU A 172 12.42 26.38 -9.34
C LEU A 172 12.46 27.90 -9.24
N PRO A 173 11.33 28.55 -8.89
CA PRO A 173 11.35 29.97 -8.59
C PRO A 173 12.36 30.32 -7.49
N ASP A 174 12.89 31.54 -7.53
CA ASP A 174 13.88 32.00 -6.56
C ASP A 174 13.41 31.80 -5.11
N GLY A 175 14.30 31.26 -4.27
CA GLY A 175 14.05 31.02 -2.85
C GLY A 175 13.46 29.64 -2.51
N TRP A 176 13.04 28.87 -3.51
CA TRP A 176 12.64 27.48 -3.31
C TRP A 176 13.86 26.55 -3.28
N SER A 177 13.83 25.55 -2.41
CA SER A 177 14.85 24.51 -2.36
C SER A 177 14.26 23.18 -1.88
N GLN A 178 14.92 22.07 -2.23
CA GLN A 178 14.52 20.76 -1.76
C GLN A 178 14.81 20.66 -0.26
N VAL A 179 13.76 20.46 0.55
CA VAL A 179 13.87 20.37 2.01
C VAL A 179 13.75 18.93 2.51
N ARG A 180 13.05 18.05 1.78
CA ARG A 180 12.89 16.63 2.14
C ARG A 180 12.89 15.72 0.92
N THR A 181 13.35 14.48 1.12
CA THR A 181 13.20 13.37 0.18
C THR A 181 12.98 12.09 0.97
N PHE A 182 11.90 11.37 0.68
CA PHE A 182 11.53 10.16 1.39
C PHE A 182 10.64 9.26 0.53
N GLN A 183 10.56 7.98 0.90
CA GLN A 183 9.64 7.04 0.29
C GLN A 183 8.30 7.15 1.01
N GLN A 184 7.21 7.40 0.28
CA GLN A 184 5.87 7.23 0.84
C GLN A 184 5.66 5.75 1.19
N GLU A 185 4.78 5.44 2.14
CA GLU A 185 4.64 4.09 2.73
C GLU A 185 4.89 2.94 1.72
N PRO A 186 5.78 2.00 2.06
CA PRO A 186 6.21 0.96 1.13
C PRO A 186 5.02 0.12 0.67
N GLY A 187 4.87 0.04 -0.65
CA GLY A 187 3.88 -0.77 -1.34
C GLY A 187 4.09 -0.65 -2.85
N PRO A 188 3.54 -1.57 -3.66
CA PRO A 188 3.56 -1.45 -5.12
C PRO A 188 2.42 -0.51 -5.59
N PRO A 189 2.69 0.48 -6.47
CA PRO A 189 4.01 0.90 -6.92
C PRO A 189 4.73 1.70 -5.84
N PRO A 190 6.07 1.59 -5.71
CA PRO A 190 6.81 2.38 -4.75
C PRO A 190 6.80 3.84 -5.22
N ILE A 191 6.50 4.74 -4.28
CA ILE A 191 6.39 6.18 -4.54
C ILE A 191 7.50 6.90 -3.77
N TRP A 192 8.32 7.64 -4.51
CA TRP A 192 9.27 8.58 -3.93
C TRP A 192 8.70 9.99 -3.93
N VAL A 193 8.92 10.70 -2.84
CA VAL A 193 8.42 12.04 -2.60
C VAL A 193 9.59 12.98 -2.36
N GLN A 194 9.63 14.07 -3.11
CA GLN A 194 10.50 15.20 -2.87
C GLN A 194 9.66 16.42 -2.53
N VAL A 195 9.97 17.05 -1.41
CA VAL A 195 9.31 18.26 -0.94
C VAL A 195 10.26 19.43 -1.10
N PHE A 196 9.77 20.48 -1.75
CA PHE A 196 10.45 21.75 -1.96
C PHE A 196 9.67 22.84 -1.23
N ALA A 197 10.38 23.79 -0.64
CA ALA A 197 9.76 24.87 0.12
C ALA A 197 10.64 26.13 0.11
N ILE A 198 10.03 27.25 0.51
CA ILE A 198 10.72 28.51 0.76
C ILE A 198 11.23 28.52 2.21
N GLY A 199 12.55 28.38 2.37
CA GLY A 199 13.20 28.40 3.69
C GLY A 199 13.03 27.11 4.50
N ASP A 200 13.24 27.22 5.82
CA ASP A 200 13.18 26.08 6.72
C ASP A 200 11.73 25.67 7.02
N VAL A 201 11.42 24.40 6.78
CA VAL A 201 10.12 23.80 7.09
C VAL A 201 10.20 23.06 8.42
N ALA A 202 9.21 23.29 9.29
CA ALA A 202 9.10 22.53 10.54
C ALA A 202 9.01 21.02 10.24
N LYS A 203 9.72 20.21 11.04
CA LYS A 203 9.80 18.76 10.82
C LYS A 203 8.42 18.07 10.75
N ASP A 204 7.46 18.59 11.50
CA ASP A 204 6.11 18.03 11.62
C ASP A 204 5.08 18.76 10.75
N ALA A 205 5.51 19.67 9.87
CA ALA A 205 4.61 20.32 8.93
C ALA A 205 4.09 19.30 7.90
N PRO A 206 2.82 19.39 7.48
CA PRO A 206 2.29 18.61 6.37
C PRO A 206 3.21 18.71 5.15
N ASP A 207 3.35 17.61 4.39
CA ASP A 207 4.15 17.61 3.17
C ASP A 207 3.52 18.46 2.05
N GLU A 208 2.20 18.61 2.07
CA GLU A 208 1.41 19.33 1.06
C GLU A 208 0.68 20.54 1.65
N GLY A 209 0.41 21.54 0.81
CA GLY A 209 -0.32 22.76 1.17
C GLY A 209 0.49 24.02 0.89
N PRO A 210 0.06 25.18 1.43
CA PRO A 210 0.77 26.44 1.24
C PRO A 210 2.24 26.36 1.69
N GLY A 211 3.12 27.01 0.96
CA GLY A 211 4.57 27.04 1.14
C GLY A 211 5.32 25.81 0.60
N HIS A 212 4.64 24.88 -0.09
CA HIS A 212 5.25 23.62 -0.55
C HIS A 212 4.97 23.32 -2.02
N VAL A 213 5.97 22.72 -2.68
CA VAL A 213 5.84 22.00 -3.95
C VAL A 213 6.28 20.58 -3.70
N VAL A 214 5.48 19.62 -4.14
CA VAL A 214 5.74 18.20 -3.90
C VAL A 214 5.78 17.45 -5.22
N LEU A 215 6.94 16.84 -5.50
CA LEU A 215 7.12 15.94 -6.63
C LEU A 215 7.00 14.49 -6.14
N PHE A 216 6.02 13.79 -6.68
CA PHE A 216 5.80 12.36 -6.50
C PHE A 216 6.29 11.60 -7.72
N GLN A 217 6.98 10.49 -7.48
CA GLN A 217 7.50 9.61 -8.53
C GLN A 217 7.09 8.18 -8.21
N ALA A 218 6.12 7.65 -8.95
CA ALA A 218 5.74 6.25 -8.90
C ALA A 218 6.55 5.46 -9.95
N PHE A 219 7.16 4.36 -9.51
CA PHE A 219 7.93 3.47 -10.38
C PHE A 219 7.12 2.22 -10.73
N GLY A 220 7.00 1.91 -12.01
CA GLY A 220 6.24 0.77 -12.53
C GLY A 220 5.13 1.19 -13.49
N GLU A 221 4.48 0.20 -14.11
CA GLU A 221 3.51 0.44 -15.20
C GLU A 221 2.16 1.02 -14.75
N SER A 222 1.88 1.12 -13.45
CA SER A 222 0.54 1.50 -13.03
C SER A 222 0.31 3.01 -13.13
N ALA A 223 -0.51 3.39 -14.11
CA ALA A 223 -1.22 4.67 -14.16
C ALA A 223 -2.14 4.88 -12.93
N GLU A 224 -2.29 3.85 -12.09
CA GLU A 224 -3.16 3.82 -10.92
C GLU A 224 -2.89 4.95 -9.94
N TRP A 225 -1.63 5.35 -9.70
CA TRP A 225 -1.36 6.43 -8.74
C TRP A 225 -1.86 7.79 -9.25
N THR A 226 -1.53 8.13 -10.50
CA THR A 226 -1.97 9.39 -11.13
C THR A 226 -3.48 9.43 -11.28
N ASP A 227 -4.09 8.31 -11.66
CA ASP A 227 -5.54 8.19 -11.83
C ASP A 227 -6.26 8.28 -10.47
N THR A 228 -5.75 7.62 -9.43
CA THR A 228 -6.34 7.67 -8.08
C THR A 228 -6.33 9.09 -7.53
N ARG A 229 -5.25 9.86 -7.75
CA ARG A 229 -5.17 11.22 -7.22
C ARG A 229 -6.06 12.19 -8.00
N ALA A 230 -6.10 12.05 -9.32
CA ALA A 230 -7.03 12.80 -10.18
C ALA A 230 -8.49 12.50 -9.81
N GLU A 231 -8.83 11.24 -9.52
CA GLU A 231 -10.16 10.86 -9.04
C GLU A 231 -10.49 11.54 -7.71
N LYS A 232 -9.59 11.46 -6.72
CA LYS A 232 -9.76 12.13 -5.43
C LYS A 232 -9.90 13.64 -5.56
N ALA A 233 -9.17 14.29 -6.47
CA ALA A 233 -9.32 15.72 -6.75
C ALA A 233 -10.73 16.00 -7.30
N ARG A 234 -11.22 15.18 -8.23
CA ARG A 234 -12.57 15.29 -8.78
C ARG A 234 -13.65 15.08 -7.72
N GLU A 235 -13.49 14.12 -6.81
CA GLU A 235 -14.41 13.88 -5.69
C GLU A 235 -14.50 15.10 -4.75
N ARG A 236 -13.42 15.88 -4.62
CA ARG A 236 -13.41 17.16 -3.89
C ARG A 236 -14.03 18.33 -4.67
N GLY A 237 -14.42 18.11 -5.93
CA GLY A 237 -14.96 19.15 -6.79
C GLY A 237 -13.90 19.99 -7.52
N ALA A 238 -12.67 19.50 -7.63
CA ALA A 238 -11.64 20.17 -8.42
C ALA A 238 -12.05 20.26 -9.90
N THR A 239 -11.71 21.37 -10.53
CA THR A 239 -11.89 21.56 -11.97
C THR A 239 -10.62 21.14 -12.71
N SER A 240 -10.73 20.74 -13.97
CA SER A 240 -9.57 20.46 -14.82
C SER A 240 -9.48 21.44 -15.98
N SER A 241 -8.26 21.83 -16.33
CA SER A 241 -7.92 22.56 -17.55
C SER A 241 -6.81 21.82 -18.32
N PRO A 242 -6.82 21.82 -19.66
CA PRO A 242 -5.74 21.22 -20.44
C PRO A 242 -4.50 22.11 -20.41
N VAL A 243 -3.33 21.52 -20.18
CA VAL A 243 -2.02 22.15 -20.25
C VAL A 243 -1.05 21.25 -21.02
N THR A 244 0.07 21.78 -21.52
CA THR A 244 1.10 20.97 -22.20
C THR A 244 2.32 20.79 -21.30
N VAL A 245 2.72 19.53 -21.07
CA VAL A 245 3.94 19.17 -20.33
C VAL A 245 4.76 18.23 -21.19
N ASN A 246 6.02 18.57 -21.45
CA ASN A 246 6.93 17.78 -22.28
C ASN A 246 6.35 17.38 -23.66
N GLY A 247 5.56 18.29 -24.25
CA GLY A 247 4.94 18.10 -25.57
C GLY A 247 3.62 17.31 -25.57
N GLU A 248 3.13 16.87 -24.40
CA GLU A 248 1.88 16.13 -24.28
C GLU A 248 0.82 16.95 -23.53
N GLU A 249 -0.43 16.88 -23.99
CA GLU A 249 -1.56 17.49 -23.30
C GLU A 249 -1.91 16.68 -22.03
N ARG A 250 -2.01 17.37 -20.90
CA ARG A 250 -2.29 16.79 -19.58
C ARG A 250 -3.33 17.65 -18.83
N PRO A 251 -4.19 17.04 -18.01
CA PRO A 251 -5.10 17.79 -17.17
C PRO A 251 -4.36 18.39 -15.97
N LEU A 252 -4.44 19.70 -15.82
CA LEU A 252 -4.14 20.39 -14.56
C LEU A 252 -5.42 20.42 -13.73
N TRP A 253 -5.41 19.80 -12.56
CA TRP A 253 -6.51 19.84 -11.60
C TRP A 253 -6.33 21.01 -10.64
N SER A 254 -7.40 21.76 -10.39
CA SER A 254 -7.43 22.92 -9.50
C SER A 254 -8.57 22.79 -8.51
N ASP A 255 -8.26 22.71 -7.22
CA ASP A 255 -9.24 22.68 -6.13
C ASP A 255 -9.32 24.08 -5.49
N ALA A 256 -10.40 24.80 -5.78
CA ALA A 256 -10.59 26.16 -5.29
C ALA A 256 -10.77 26.25 -3.76
N ALA A 257 -11.18 25.16 -3.09
CA ALA A 257 -11.42 25.17 -1.65
C ALA A 257 -10.11 25.07 -0.85
N SER A 258 -9.18 24.24 -1.32
CA SER A 258 -7.86 24.05 -0.69
C SER A 258 -6.75 24.90 -1.31
N GLY A 259 -6.99 25.41 -2.53
CA GLY A 259 -5.98 26.04 -3.36
C GLY A 259 -5.03 25.05 -4.04
N GLU A 260 -5.23 23.74 -3.89
CA GLU A 260 -4.36 22.71 -4.49
C GLU A 260 -4.35 22.80 -6.03
N LEU A 261 -3.14 22.74 -6.58
CA LEU A 261 -2.89 22.58 -8.00
C LEU A 261 -2.16 21.24 -8.20
N LEU A 262 -2.72 20.35 -9.03
CA LEU A 262 -2.19 19.01 -9.25
C LEU A 262 -2.00 18.74 -10.75
N LEU A 263 -0.79 18.37 -11.13
CA LEU A 263 -0.43 17.96 -12.48
C LEU A 263 0.20 16.58 -12.47
N ALA A 264 -0.22 15.70 -13.38
CA ALA A 264 0.30 14.34 -13.48
C ALA A 264 0.69 14.01 -14.93
N TRP A 265 1.84 13.38 -15.13
CA TRP A 265 2.37 13.05 -16.45
C TRP A 265 3.35 11.87 -16.40
N LYS A 266 3.84 11.43 -17.56
CA LYS A 266 4.90 10.42 -17.66
C LYS A 266 6.22 11.05 -18.07
N LEU A 267 7.32 10.59 -17.47
CA LEU A 267 8.68 10.94 -17.88
C LEU A 267 9.52 9.67 -17.88
N ALA A 268 9.97 9.24 -19.07
CA ALA A 268 10.51 7.90 -19.29
C ALA A 268 9.52 6.82 -18.76
N GLU A 269 10.02 5.82 -18.03
CA GLU A 269 9.23 4.71 -17.47
C GLU A 269 8.59 5.04 -16.11
N ARG A 270 8.40 6.32 -15.78
CA ARG A 270 7.90 6.77 -14.46
C ARG A 270 6.63 7.60 -14.60
N SER A 271 5.72 7.40 -13.66
CA SER A 271 4.55 8.27 -13.48
C SER A 271 4.90 9.35 -12.46
N LEU A 272 4.79 10.61 -12.87
CA LEU A 272 5.08 11.77 -12.05
C LEU A 272 3.81 12.49 -11.65
N GLY A 273 3.81 13.06 -10.44
CA GLY A 273 2.82 14.02 -10.00
C GLY A 273 3.48 15.21 -9.33
N LEU A 274 3.07 16.41 -9.70
CA LEU A 274 3.50 17.64 -9.09
C LEU A 274 2.31 18.30 -8.41
N VAL A 275 2.47 18.62 -7.13
CA VAL A 275 1.47 19.35 -6.36
C VAL A 275 2.04 20.66 -5.88
N GLY A 276 1.30 21.74 -6.12
CA GLY A 276 1.57 23.06 -5.56
C GLY A 276 0.29 23.65 -4.97
N ASN A 277 0.38 24.91 -4.54
CA ASN A 277 -0.76 25.65 -4.01
C ASN A 277 -0.87 27.02 -4.69
N SER A 278 -2.10 27.41 -5.00
CA SER A 278 -2.42 28.69 -5.65
C SER A 278 -2.15 29.93 -4.79
N ALA A 279 -1.89 29.74 -3.49
CA ALA A 279 -1.39 30.81 -2.62
C ALA A 279 0.08 31.18 -2.91
N ASP A 280 0.87 30.25 -3.47
CA ASP A 280 2.33 30.40 -3.64
C ASP A 280 2.76 30.46 -5.11
N MET A 281 1.97 29.88 -6.01
CA MET A 281 2.24 29.91 -7.45
C MET A 281 0.97 29.84 -8.29
N THR A 282 1.07 30.42 -9.48
CA THR A 282 0.07 30.32 -10.52
C THR A 282 0.07 28.95 -11.19
N ALA A 283 -1.00 28.65 -11.93
CA ALA A 283 -1.08 27.47 -12.78
C ALA A 283 0.06 27.40 -13.80
N ASP A 284 0.41 28.54 -14.42
CA ASP A 284 1.47 28.63 -15.42
C ASP A 284 2.85 28.35 -14.80
N GLU A 285 3.13 28.91 -13.62
CA GLU A 285 4.37 28.63 -12.87
C GLU A 285 4.48 27.14 -12.50
N LEU A 286 3.39 26.48 -12.09
CA LEU A 286 3.41 25.03 -11.83
C LEU A 286 3.72 24.23 -13.10
N VAL A 287 3.19 24.66 -14.25
CA VAL A 287 3.47 24.02 -15.55
C VAL A 287 4.95 24.20 -15.93
N ASP A 288 5.50 25.40 -15.75
CA ASP A 288 6.92 25.68 -16.00
C ASP A 288 7.82 24.79 -15.11
N VAL A 289 7.48 24.68 -13.81
CA VAL A 289 8.16 23.79 -12.87
C VAL A 289 8.09 22.33 -13.34
N ALA A 290 6.91 21.87 -13.78
CA ALA A 290 6.75 20.50 -14.28
C ALA A 290 7.55 20.22 -15.56
N GLN A 291 7.64 21.19 -16.47
CA GLN A 291 8.45 21.11 -17.68
C GLN A 291 9.95 21.08 -17.38
N SER A 292 10.38 21.67 -16.26
CA SER A 292 11.77 21.63 -15.83
C SER A 292 12.21 20.26 -15.27
N VAL A 293 11.26 19.36 -14.95
CA VAL A 293 11.60 18.09 -14.31
C VAL A 293 12.42 17.22 -15.25
N ALA A 294 13.61 16.83 -14.80
CA ALA A 294 14.56 16.05 -15.58
C ALA A 294 15.09 14.84 -14.80
N VAL A 295 15.44 13.79 -15.54
CA VAL A 295 16.17 12.63 -15.00
C VAL A 295 17.68 12.92 -15.10
N PRO A 296 18.47 12.72 -14.04
CA PRO A 296 19.92 12.87 -14.11
C PRO A 296 20.52 12.02 -15.23
N VAL A 297 21.33 12.62 -16.09
CA VAL A 297 22.10 11.90 -17.13
C VAL A 297 23.26 11.19 -16.43
N ARG A 298 23.38 9.87 -16.60
CA ARG A 298 24.49 9.07 -16.09
C ARG A 298 25.72 9.13 -16.99
#